data_AF-A2E9E3-F1
#
_entry.id   AF-A2E9E3-F1
#
_cell.length_a   1.000
_cell.length_b   1.000
_cell.length_c   1.000
_cell.angle_alpha   90.00
_cell.angle_beta   90.00
_cell.angle_gamma   90.00
#
_symmetry.space_group_name_H-M   'P 1'
#
loop_
_entity.id
_entity.type
_entity.pdbx_description
1 polymer ?
#
loop_
_entity_poly.entity_id
_entity_poly.type
_entity_poly.pdbx_seq_one_letter_code
_entity_poly.pdbx_strand_id
1 'polypeptide(L)'
;MLNQRKGQITSNFNTVIEATRAQHQHTIETLAYERRMTDNLRSMLEKEVPECKDLLSKIMSIYGKAFFQEYKYVEAQSRAIEDLNDIQERFLVVVRSSARSSEAHANLKRTTEALDLAKQKLEIEKSKNSSKVQKMEAYVEECREQKKQAIENLKTAIKSYIEEKKKFNAFRDRRMKQSYSTYGATTVSFSNTLSQIYSDMKASIEDTKPQVTTSITPSQ
;
A
#
# COMPACT_ATOMS: atom_id res chain seq x y z
N MET A 1 -19.92 6.69 13.17
CA MET A 1 -18.74 7.47 12.73
C MET A 1 -17.42 6.68 12.68
N LEU A 2 -17.00 5.95 13.74
CA LEU A 2 -15.69 5.26 13.74
C LEU A 2 -15.57 4.13 12.70
N ASN A 3 -16.62 3.33 12.48
CA ASN A 3 -16.62 2.27 11.45
C ASN A 3 -16.67 2.82 10.02
N GLN A 4 -17.34 3.95 9.79
CA GLN A 4 -17.31 4.66 8.50
C GLN A 4 -15.90 5.18 8.17
N ARG A 5 -15.22 5.81 9.14
CA ARG A 5 -13.83 6.29 8.94
C ARG A 5 -12.82 5.15 8.74
N LYS A 6 -13.03 4.00 9.39
CA LYS A 6 -12.20 2.79 9.18
C LYS A 6 -12.33 2.25 7.76
N GLY A 7 -13.56 2.06 7.28
CA GLY A 7 -13.81 1.62 5.90
C GLY A 7 -13.20 2.57 4.88
N GLN A 8 -13.30 3.88 5.12
CA GLN A 8 -12.77 4.90 4.22
C GLN A 8 -11.23 4.89 4.11
N ILE A 9 -10.49 4.73 5.21
CA ILE A 9 -9.02 4.69 5.15
C ILE A 9 -8.54 3.44 4.42
N THR A 10 -9.09 2.26 4.73
CA THR A 10 -8.71 1.03 4.04
C THR A 10 -9.12 1.06 2.57
N SER A 11 -10.28 1.65 2.25
CA SER A 11 -10.71 1.87 0.87
C SER A 11 -9.75 2.79 0.12
N ASN A 12 -9.31 3.90 0.72
CA ASN A 12 -8.39 4.82 0.06
C ASN A 12 -7.03 4.17 -0.24
N PHE A 13 -6.49 3.39 0.71
CA PHE A 13 -5.26 2.62 0.46
C PHE A 13 -5.44 1.61 -0.67
N ASN A 14 -6.55 0.86 -0.68
CA ASN A 14 -6.88 -0.05 -1.77
C ASN A 14 -6.91 0.67 -3.12
N THR A 15 -7.63 1.79 -3.22
CA THR A 15 -7.72 2.55 -4.47
C THR A 15 -6.34 2.98 -4.99
N VAL A 16 -5.48 3.48 -4.10
CA VAL A 16 -4.10 3.87 -4.49
C VAL A 16 -3.29 2.65 -4.92
N ILE A 17 -3.35 1.55 -4.18
CA ILE A 17 -2.63 0.31 -4.49
C ILE A 17 -3.10 -0.28 -5.82
N GLU A 18 -4.41 -0.34 -6.06
CA GLU A 18 -5.02 -0.83 -7.30
C GLU A 18 -4.65 0.04 -8.49
N ALA A 19 -4.75 1.37 -8.37
CA ALA A 19 -4.33 2.29 -9.42
C ALA A 19 -2.82 2.14 -9.73
N THR A 20 -1.98 1.99 -8.71
CA THR A 20 -0.54 1.79 -8.89
C THR A 20 -0.23 0.45 -9.54
N ARG A 21 -0.95 -0.63 -9.18
CA ARG A 21 -0.85 -1.94 -9.84
C ARG A 21 -1.29 -1.89 -11.30
N ALA A 22 -2.40 -1.21 -11.60
CA ALA A 22 -2.87 -1.04 -12.97
C ALA A 22 -1.83 -0.32 -13.83
N GLN A 23 -1.25 0.77 -13.32
CA GLN A 23 -0.16 1.48 -14.01
C GLN A 23 1.07 0.59 -14.19
N HIS A 24 1.49 -0.13 -13.15
CA HIS A 24 2.63 -1.05 -13.21
C HIS A 24 2.43 -2.13 -14.29
N GLN A 25 1.25 -2.76 -14.31
CA GLN A 25 0.89 -3.78 -15.29
C GLN A 25 0.91 -3.21 -16.71
N HIS A 26 0.32 -2.02 -16.91
CA HIS A 26 0.35 -1.33 -18.19
C HIS A 26 1.78 -1.07 -18.67
N THR A 27 2.67 -0.59 -17.80
CA THR A 27 4.07 -0.36 -18.16
C THR A 27 4.80 -1.65 -18.55
N ILE A 28 4.58 -2.75 -17.83
CA ILE A 28 5.16 -4.06 -18.18
C ILE A 28 4.69 -4.52 -19.56
N GLU A 29 3.40 -4.37 -19.85
CA GLU A 29 2.84 -4.75 -21.15
C GLU A 29 3.42 -3.91 -22.28
N THR A 30 3.51 -2.60 -22.10
CA THR A 30 4.14 -1.67 -23.07
C THR A 30 5.59 -2.07 -23.34
N LEU A 31 6.38 -2.35 -22.30
CA LEU A 31 7.74 -2.87 -22.44
C LEU A 31 7.78 -4.20 -23.20
N ALA A 32 6.84 -5.11 -22.98
CA ALA A 32 6.78 -6.36 -23.74
C ALA A 32 6.46 -6.13 -25.22
N TYR A 33 5.63 -5.14 -25.56
CA TYR A 33 5.33 -4.76 -26.94
C TYR A 33 6.51 -4.09 -27.63
N GLU A 34 7.12 -3.10 -26.98
CA GLU A 34 8.27 -2.37 -27.53
C GLU A 34 9.45 -3.30 -27.80
N ARG A 35 9.73 -4.26 -26.90
CA ARG A 35 10.78 -5.25 -27.13
C ARG A 35 10.52 -6.09 -28.38
N ARG A 36 9.28 -6.56 -28.55
CA ARG A 36 8.88 -7.34 -29.74
C ARG A 36 8.98 -6.51 -31.02
N MET A 37 8.55 -5.25 -30.98
CA MET A 37 8.66 -4.34 -32.11
C MET A 37 10.13 -4.15 -32.50
N THR A 38 11.00 -3.91 -31.53
CA THR A 38 12.45 -3.73 -31.74
C THR A 38 13.11 -4.98 -32.27
N ASP A 39 12.77 -6.16 -31.75
CA ASP A 39 13.28 -7.45 -32.25
C ASP A 39 12.85 -7.70 -33.71
N ASN A 40 11.60 -7.37 -34.06
CA ASN A 40 11.08 -7.48 -35.43
C ASN A 40 11.78 -6.49 -36.37
N LEU A 41 11.95 -5.23 -35.96
CA LEU A 41 12.63 -4.20 -36.74
C LEU A 41 14.08 -4.59 -37.01
N ARG A 42 14.79 -5.10 -35.99
CA ARG A 42 16.14 -5.64 -36.16
C ARG A 42 16.15 -6.77 -37.19
N SER A 43 15.25 -7.74 -37.08
CA SER A 43 15.19 -8.88 -38.02
C SER A 43 14.90 -8.45 -39.46
N MET A 44 14.06 -7.44 -39.65
CA MET A 44 13.78 -6.86 -40.97
C MET A 44 15.03 -6.15 -41.53
N LEU A 45 15.66 -5.28 -40.75
CA LEU A 45 16.81 -4.50 -41.19
C LEU A 45 18.04 -5.37 -41.48
N GLU A 46 18.27 -6.43 -40.70
CA GLU A 46 19.34 -7.40 -40.97
C GLU A 46 19.16 -8.15 -42.30
N LYS A 47 17.92 -8.29 -42.79
CA LYS A 47 17.61 -8.94 -44.07
C LYS A 47 17.68 -7.98 -45.24
N GLU A 48 17.10 -6.79 -45.09
CA GLU A 48 16.94 -5.83 -46.17
C GLU A 48 18.18 -4.96 -46.40
N VAL A 49 18.94 -4.65 -45.33
CA VAL A 49 20.09 -3.72 -45.40
C VAL A 49 21.27 -4.24 -44.56
N PRO A 50 21.84 -5.42 -44.92
CA PRO A 50 22.91 -6.05 -44.14
C PRO A 50 24.18 -5.20 -44.02
N GLU A 51 24.45 -4.29 -44.96
CA GLU A 51 25.55 -3.34 -44.93
C GLU A 51 25.46 -2.34 -43.75
N CYS A 52 24.26 -2.13 -43.20
CA CYS A 52 24.02 -1.27 -42.04
C CYS A 52 24.05 -2.03 -40.70
N LYS A 53 24.47 -3.30 -40.66
CA LYS A 53 24.40 -4.16 -39.47
C LYS A 53 25.14 -3.60 -38.24
N ASP A 54 26.32 -3.01 -38.43
CA ASP A 54 27.09 -2.44 -37.32
C ASP A 54 26.43 -1.19 -36.76
N LEU A 55 25.86 -0.37 -37.64
CA LEU A 55 25.03 0.79 -37.32
C LEU A 55 23.83 0.40 -36.47
N LEU A 56 23.11 -0.62 -36.95
CA LEU A 56 21.93 -1.16 -36.32
C LEU A 56 22.29 -1.71 -34.93
N SER A 57 23.40 -2.43 -34.82
CA SER A 57 23.89 -2.96 -33.54
C SER A 57 24.20 -1.84 -32.54
N LYS A 58 24.78 -0.72 -32.97
CA LYS A 58 25.04 0.46 -32.13
C LYS A 58 23.74 1.09 -31.63
N ILE A 59 22.76 1.32 -32.52
CA ILE A 59 21.45 1.89 -32.16
C ILE A 59 20.70 0.95 -31.21
N MET A 60 20.69 -0.36 -31.49
CA MET A 60 20.03 -1.37 -30.67
C MET A 60 20.66 -1.50 -29.28
N SER A 61 21.98 -1.33 -29.17
CA SER A 61 22.66 -1.29 -27.87
C SER A 61 22.20 -0.10 -27.02
N ILE A 62 22.04 1.09 -27.62
CA ILE A 62 21.52 2.28 -26.93
C ILE A 62 20.06 2.06 -26.49
N TYR A 63 19.23 1.51 -27.38
CA TYR A 63 17.84 1.19 -27.05
C TYR A 63 17.73 0.14 -25.93
N GLY A 64 18.60 -0.89 -25.95
CA GLY A 64 18.68 -1.87 -24.87
C GLY A 64 19.02 -1.25 -23.51
N LYS A 65 19.84 -0.19 -23.48
CA LYS A 65 20.10 0.58 -22.25
C LYS A 65 18.86 1.33 -21.77
N ALA A 66 18.07 1.92 -22.67
CA ALA A 66 16.80 2.57 -22.31
C ALA A 66 15.85 1.56 -21.68
N PHE A 67 15.69 0.41 -22.34
CA PHE A 67 14.85 -0.70 -21.87
C PHE A 67 15.21 -1.16 -20.46
N PHE A 68 16.50 -1.31 -20.20
CA PHE A 68 16.98 -1.74 -18.89
C PHE A 68 16.68 -0.71 -17.79
N GLN A 69 16.73 0.59 -18.12
CA GLN A 69 16.36 1.63 -17.17
C GLN A 69 14.86 1.65 -16.87
N GLU A 70 14.01 1.44 -17.88
CA GLU A 70 12.57 1.32 -17.68
C GLU A 70 12.21 0.11 -16.84
N TYR A 71 12.88 -1.03 -17.05
CA TYR A 71 12.70 -2.22 -16.21
C TYR A 71 13.04 -1.94 -14.74
N LYS A 72 14.16 -1.26 -14.45
CA LYS A 72 14.51 -0.84 -13.09
C LYS A 72 13.48 0.08 -12.44
N TYR A 73 12.92 0.99 -13.23
CA TYR A 73 11.86 1.89 -12.77
C TYR A 73 10.61 1.09 -12.36
N VAL A 74 10.21 0.13 -13.19
CA VAL A 74 9.09 -0.79 -12.93
C VAL A 74 9.31 -1.64 -11.68
N GLU A 75 10.53 -2.13 -11.44
CA GLU A 75 10.88 -2.87 -10.21
C GLU A 75 10.73 -1.98 -8.96
N ALA A 76 11.19 -0.73 -9.03
CA ALA A 76 11.01 0.22 -7.92
C ALA A 76 9.53 0.53 -7.66
N GLN A 77 8.71 0.60 -8.70
CA GLN A 77 7.27 0.73 -8.57
C GLN A 77 6.64 -0.50 -7.89
N SER A 78 7.05 -1.72 -8.26
CA SER A 78 6.60 -2.95 -7.59
C SER A 78 6.93 -2.93 -6.10
N ARG A 79 8.14 -2.49 -5.75
CA ARG A 79 8.54 -2.38 -4.35
C ARG A 79 7.70 -1.34 -3.58
N ALA A 80 7.39 -0.21 -4.20
CA ALA A 80 6.51 0.78 -3.59
C ALA A 80 5.09 0.22 -3.34
N ILE A 81 4.57 -0.61 -4.24
CA ILE A 81 3.28 -1.31 -4.06
C ILE A 81 3.33 -2.24 -2.84
N GLU A 82 4.38 -3.04 -2.68
CA GLU A 82 4.56 -3.92 -1.50
C GLU A 82 4.60 -3.11 -0.20
N ASP A 83 5.34 -2.02 -0.18
CA ASP A 83 5.45 -1.13 0.97
C ASP A 83 4.09 -0.55 1.40
N LEU A 84 3.23 -0.20 0.44
CA LEU A 84 1.86 0.27 0.71
C LEU A 84 0.94 -0.86 1.21
N ASN A 85 1.06 -2.07 0.65
CA ASN A 85 0.31 -3.24 1.12
C ASN A 85 0.64 -3.56 2.59
N ASP A 86 1.92 -3.54 2.96
CA ASP A 86 2.32 -3.78 4.35
C ASP A 86 1.68 -2.79 5.32
N ILE A 87 1.61 -1.50 4.94
CA ILE A 87 0.94 -0.47 5.74
C ILE A 87 -0.53 -0.83 5.92
N GLN A 88 -1.21 -1.21 4.85
CA GLN A 88 -2.61 -1.60 4.91
C GLN A 88 -2.83 -2.83 5.81
N GLU A 89 -2.05 -3.88 5.66
CA GLU A 89 -2.16 -5.09 6.48
C GLU A 89 -1.93 -4.79 7.97
N ARG A 90 -0.92 -3.97 8.28
CA ARG A 90 -0.63 -3.55 9.66
C ARG A 90 -1.75 -2.69 10.23
N PHE A 91 -2.41 -1.87 9.41
CA PHE A 91 -3.56 -1.07 9.84
C PHE A 91 -4.74 -1.95 10.29
N LEU A 92 -4.93 -3.13 9.69
CA LEU A 92 -5.98 -4.07 10.11
C LEU A 92 -5.78 -4.56 11.56
N VAL A 93 -4.54 -4.64 12.04
CA VAL A 93 -4.25 -4.95 13.46
C VAL A 93 -4.82 -3.86 14.38
N VAL A 94 -4.62 -2.60 14.02
CA VAL A 94 -5.16 -1.43 14.75
C VAL A 94 -6.69 -1.44 14.72
N VAL A 95 -7.28 -1.78 13.57
CA VAL A 95 -8.73 -1.90 13.41
C VAL A 95 -9.31 -2.95 14.35
N ARG A 96 -8.69 -4.13 14.43
CA ARG A 96 -9.10 -5.21 15.35
C ARG A 96 -8.98 -4.78 16.81
N SER A 97 -7.86 -4.14 17.19
CA SER A 97 -7.69 -3.65 18.56
C SER A 97 -8.70 -2.57 18.93
N SER A 98 -9.04 -1.68 17.99
CA SER A 98 -10.09 -0.67 18.17
C SER A 98 -11.47 -1.31 18.34
N ALA A 99 -11.78 -2.38 17.60
CA ALA A 99 -13.04 -3.10 17.73
C ALA A 99 -13.17 -3.72 19.14
N ARG A 100 -12.11 -4.38 19.63
CA ARG A 100 -12.08 -4.93 21.01
C ARG A 100 -12.29 -3.85 22.08
N SER A 101 -11.65 -2.69 21.93
CA SER A 101 -11.86 -1.55 22.85
C SER A 101 -13.31 -1.04 22.81
N SER A 102 -13.93 -1.00 21.62
CA SER A 102 -15.33 -0.57 21.46
C SER A 102 -16.30 -1.58 22.10
N GLU A 103 -16.04 -2.87 21.94
CA GLU A 103 -16.81 -3.95 22.55
C GLU A 103 -16.70 -3.94 24.08
N ALA A 104 -15.49 -3.78 24.62
CA ALA A 104 -15.28 -3.65 26.06
C ALA A 104 -16.02 -2.43 26.64
N HIS A 105 -16.07 -1.33 25.89
CA HIS A 105 -16.82 -0.13 26.29
C HIS A 105 -18.33 -0.39 26.30
N ALA A 106 -18.86 -1.06 25.28
CA ALA A 106 -20.27 -1.48 25.24
C ALA A 106 -20.59 -2.43 26.41
N ASN A 107 -19.67 -3.32 26.78
CA ASN A 107 -19.85 -4.22 27.92
C ASN A 107 -19.89 -3.48 29.26
N LEU A 108 -19.04 -2.48 29.45
CA LEU A 108 -19.08 -1.62 30.65
C LEU A 108 -20.42 -0.88 30.77
N LYS A 109 -20.94 -0.38 29.63
CA LYS A 109 -22.26 0.26 29.61
C LYS A 109 -23.37 -0.71 30.06
N ARG A 110 -23.43 -1.90 29.46
CA ARG A 110 -24.42 -2.93 29.81
C ARG A 110 -24.37 -3.35 31.27
N THR A 111 -23.17 -3.60 31.81
CA THR A 111 -22.99 -3.98 33.23
C THR A 111 -23.31 -2.84 34.20
N THR A 112 -23.09 -1.58 33.78
CA THR A 112 -23.52 -0.42 34.57
C THR A 112 -25.04 -0.31 34.64
N GLU A 113 -25.72 -0.42 33.49
CA GLU A 113 -27.19 -0.41 33.43
C GLU A 113 -27.80 -1.57 34.23
N ALA A 114 -27.22 -2.77 34.14
CA ALA A 114 -27.65 -3.93 34.91
C ALA A 114 -27.52 -3.70 36.43
N LEU A 115 -26.41 -3.11 36.89
CA LEU A 115 -26.22 -2.76 38.29
C LEU A 115 -27.24 -1.73 38.78
N ASP A 116 -27.53 -0.70 37.98
CA ASP A 116 -28.49 0.33 38.36
C ASP A 116 -29.93 -0.24 38.45
N LEU A 117 -30.31 -1.11 37.51
CA LEU A 117 -31.58 -1.85 37.57
C LEU A 117 -31.63 -2.81 38.77
N ALA A 118 -30.54 -3.50 39.09
CA ALA A 118 -30.47 -4.39 40.24
C ALA A 118 -30.65 -3.63 41.57
N LYS A 119 -30.04 -2.45 41.69
CA LYS A 119 -30.21 -1.55 42.85
C LYS A 119 -31.66 -1.06 42.98
N GLN A 120 -32.28 -0.63 41.88
CA GLN A 120 -33.69 -0.22 41.89
C GLN A 120 -34.62 -1.35 42.34
N LYS A 121 -34.40 -2.58 41.83
CA LYS A 121 -35.17 -3.76 42.26
C LYS A 121 -34.96 -4.07 43.74
N LEU A 122 -33.74 -3.94 44.25
CA LEU A 122 -33.46 -4.13 45.67
C LEU A 122 -34.23 -3.12 46.54
N GLU A 123 -34.25 -1.84 46.18
CA GLU A 123 -35.01 -0.82 46.92
C GLU A 123 -36.52 -1.12 46.93
N ILE A 124 -37.08 -1.59 45.81
CA ILE A 124 -38.47 -2.02 45.74
C ILE A 124 -38.73 -3.20 46.68
N GLU A 125 -37.88 -4.23 46.68
CA GLU A 125 -38.04 -5.40 47.56
C GLU A 125 -37.87 -5.06 49.04
N LYS A 126 -36.97 -4.11 49.37
CA LYS A 126 -36.81 -3.57 50.73
C LYS A 126 -38.07 -2.83 51.18
N SER A 127 -38.66 -1.99 50.32
CA SER A 127 -39.89 -1.27 50.63
C SER A 127 -41.10 -2.19 50.90
N LYS A 128 -41.07 -3.41 50.36
CA LYS A 128 -42.13 -4.42 50.51
C LYS A 128 -41.92 -5.35 51.72
N ASN A 129 -40.83 -5.20 52.49
CA ASN A 129 -40.42 -6.14 53.55
C ASN A 129 -40.41 -7.61 53.06
N SER A 130 -39.96 -7.82 51.83
CA SER A 130 -39.99 -9.12 51.16
C SER A 130 -38.89 -10.05 51.69
N SER A 131 -39.18 -11.35 51.82
CA SER A 131 -38.18 -12.37 52.15
C SER A 131 -37.09 -12.53 51.06
N LYS A 132 -37.27 -11.88 49.89
CA LYS A 132 -36.32 -11.93 48.77
C LYS A 132 -35.18 -10.90 48.86
N VAL A 133 -35.16 -10.04 49.87
CA VAL A 133 -34.15 -8.97 50.02
C VAL A 133 -32.72 -9.54 49.99
N GLN A 134 -32.41 -10.56 50.78
CA GLN A 134 -31.07 -11.17 50.79
C GLN A 134 -30.64 -11.70 49.42
N LYS A 135 -31.57 -12.30 48.67
CA LYS A 135 -31.30 -12.78 47.30
C LYS A 135 -30.99 -11.63 46.35
N MET A 136 -31.67 -10.50 46.49
CA MET A 136 -31.40 -9.31 45.67
C MET A 136 -30.11 -8.60 46.08
N GLU A 137 -29.73 -8.62 47.36
CA GLU A 137 -28.44 -8.09 47.81
C GLU A 137 -27.28 -8.89 47.20
N ALA A 138 -27.36 -10.22 47.21
CA ALA A 138 -26.40 -11.08 46.54
C ALA A 138 -26.30 -10.79 45.03
N TYR A 139 -27.43 -10.58 44.36
CA TYR A 139 -27.47 -10.24 42.93
C TYR A 139 -26.87 -8.86 42.62
N VAL A 140 -27.09 -7.86 43.47
CA VAL A 140 -26.45 -6.55 43.35
C VAL A 140 -24.93 -6.67 43.48
N GLU A 141 -24.45 -7.50 44.40
CA GLU A 141 -23.01 -7.73 44.57
C GLU A 141 -22.40 -8.45 43.36
N GLU A 142 -23.10 -9.43 42.79
CA GLU A 142 -22.70 -10.07 41.53
C GLU A 142 -22.58 -9.02 40.40
N CYS A 143 -23.57 -8.14 40.25
CA CYS A 143 -23.54 -7.07 39.26
C CYS A 143 -22.38 -6.08 39.49
N ARG A 144 -22.01 -5.80 40.75
CA ARG A 144 -20.85 -4.97 41.10
C ARG A 144 -19.55 -5.61 40.65
N GLU A 145 -19.36 -6.90 40.91
CA GLU A 145 -18.13 -7.59 40.51
C GLU A 145 -18.04 -7.70 38.98
N GLN A 146 -19.16 -7.97 38.29
CA GLN A 146 -19.21 -7.95 36.82
C GLN A 146 -18.83 -6.58 36.24
N LYS A 147 -19.32 -5.48 36.82
CA LYS A 147 -18.93 -4.12 36.42
C LYS A 147 -17.44 -3.88 36.66
N LYS A 148 -16.90 -4.30 37.80
CA LYS A 148 -15.47 -4.17 38.12
C LYS A 148 -14.60 -4.92 37.12
N GLN A 149 -14.96 -6.15 36.77
CA GLN A 149 -14.28 -6.91 35.71
C GLN A 149 -14.38 -6.21 34.34
N ALA A 150 -15.54 -5.65 34.00
CA ALA A 150 -15.72 -4.90 32.76
C ALA A 150 -14.84 -3.64 32.70
N ILE A 151 -14.64 -2.94 33.83
CA ILE A 151 -13.72 -1.80 33.92
C ILE A 151 -12.28 -2.24 33.65
N GLU A 152 -11.80 -3.31 34.26
CA GLU A 152 -10.43 -3.80 34.05
C GLU A 152 -10.20 -4.30 32.62
N ASN A 153 -11.19 -4.98 32.04
CA ASN A 153 -11.16 -5.39 30.64
C ASN A 153 -11.09 -4.18 29.71
N LEU A 154 -11.88 -3.12 29.97
CA LEU A 154 -11.84 -1.89 29.18
C LEU A 154 -10.48 -1.19 29.28
N LYS A 155 -9.93 -1.05 30.49
CA LYS A 155 -8.59 -0.47 30.71
C LYS A 155 -7.53 -1.21 29.89
N THR A 156 -7.56 -2.54 29.93
CA THR A 156 -6.62 -3.40 29.20
C THR A 156 -6.78 -3.23 27.68
N ALA A 157 -8.02 -3.25 27.18
CA ALA A 157 -8.30 -3.09 25.75
C ALA A 157 -7.90 -1.71 25.21
N ILE A 158 -8.12 -0.65 25.98
CA ILE A 158 -7.68 0.72 25.62
C ILE A 158 -6.17 0.82 25.60
N LYS A 159 -5.46 0.29 26.62
CA LYS A 159 -3.99 0.27 26.65
C LYS A 159 -3.42 -0.43 25.42
N SER A 160 -3.92 -1.63 25.11
CA SER A 160 -3.52 -2.38 23.92
C SER A 160 -3.78 -1.60 22.63
N TYR A 161 -4.94 -0.95 22.50
CA TYR A 161 -5.25 -0.14 21.32
C TYR A 161 -4.31 1.07 21.16
N ILE A 162 -4.00 1.78 22.25
CA ILE A 162 -3.03 2.90 22.22
C ILE A 162 -1.66 2.40 21.77
N GLU A 163 -1.22 1.27 22.30
CA GLU A 163 0.09 0.70 22.01
C GLU A 163 0.22 0.25 20.55
N GLU A 164 -0.80 -0.46 20.04
CA GLU A 164 -0.85 -0.85 18.62
C GLU A 164 -0.91 0.37 17.69
N LYS A 165 -1.63 1.43 18.07
CA LYS A 165 -1.66 2.68 17.29
C LYS A 165 -0.29 3.36 17.26
N LYS A 166 0.44 3.38 18.37
CA LYS A 166 1.81 3.91 18.42
C LYS A 166 2.77 3.12 17.53
N LYS A 167 2.74 1.78 17.64
CA LYS A 167 3.55 0.89 16.80
C LYS A 167 3.24 1.08 15.32
N PHE A 168 1.95 1.16 14.98
CA PHE A 168 1.51 1.39 13.60
C PHE A 168 1.96 2.74 13.05
N ASN A 169 1.82 3.83 13.80
CA ASN A 169 2.24 5.16 13.33
C ASN A 169 3.75 5.18 13.02
N ALA A 170 4.57 4.68 13.95
CA ALA A 170 6.02 4.60 13.74
C ALA A 170 6.38 3.72 12.52
N PHE A 171 5.69 2.59 12.36
CA PHE A 171 5.86 1.70 11.20
C PHE A 171 5.49 2.41 9.90
N ARG A 172 4.30 3.02 9.85
CA ARG A 172 3.77 3.74 8.69
C ARG A 172 4.72 4.85 8.25
N ASP A 173 5.16 5.69 9.18
CA ASP A 173 6.00 6.84 8.86
C ASP A 173 7.34 6.39 8.28
N ARG A 174 7.95 5.34 8.86
CA ARG A 174 9.17 4.73 8.33
C ARG A 174 8.96 4.15 6.93
N ARG A 175 7.88 3.38 6.73
CA ARG A 175 7.59 2.68 5.48
C ARG A 175 7.24 3.66 4.35
N MET A 176 6.44 4.69 4.64
CA MET A 176 6.12 5.77 3.70
C MET A 176 7.39 6.54 3.29
N LYS A 177 8.24 6.90 4.26
CA LYS A 177 9.50 7.59 3.97
C LYS A 177 10.39 6.76 3.05
N GLN A 178 10.53 5.46 3.34
CA GLN A 178 11.29 4.54 2.51
C GLN A 178 10.71 4.44 1.10
N SER A 179 9.41 4.14 0.97
CA SER A 179 8.73 3.99 -0.31
C SER A 179 8.90 5.23 -1.19
N TYR A 180 8.57 6.43 -0.69
CA TYR A 180 8.67 7.65 -1.49
C TYR A 180 10.11 8.09 -1.75
N SER A 181 11.04 7.88 -0.81
CA SER A 181 12.44 8.25 -1.03
C SER A 181 13.09 7.34 -2.08
N THR A 182 12.86 6.03 -2.00
CA THR A 182 13.37 5.07 -2.99
C THR A 182 12.72 5.31 -4.35
N TYR A 183 11.39 5.39 -4.41
CA TYR A 183 10.68 5.59 -5.67
C TYR A 183 11.01 6.94 -6.32
N GLY A 184 11.07 8.01 -5.53
CA GLY A 184 11.45 9.34 -6.00
C GLY A 184 12.89 9.40 -6.51
N ALA A 185 13.85 8.82 -5.76
CA ALA A 185 15.24 8.74 -6.20
C ALA A 185 15.39 7.94 -7.50
N THR A 186 14.69 6.80 -7.62
CA THR A 186 14.67 6.02 -8.86
C THR A 186 14.04 6.80 -10.00
N THR A 187 12.96 7.54 -9.76
CA THR A 187 12.31 8.38 -10.79
C THR A 187 13.27 9.45 -11.34
N VAL A 188 13.98 10.15 -10.46
CA VAL A 188 14.97 11.16 -10.86
C VAL A 188 16.12 10.53 -11.63
N SER A 189 16.68 9.43 -11.09
CA SER A 189 17.78 8.70 -11.73
C SER A 189 17.36 8.16 -13.10
N PHE A 190 16.16 7.62 -13.21
CA PHE A 190 15.55 7.14 -14.45
C PHE A 190 15.42 8.28 -15.47
N SER A 191 14.79 9.39 -15.10
CA SER A 191 14.59 10.54 -15.99
C SER A 191 15.91 11.11 -16.52
N ASN A 192 16.90 11.28 -15.64
CA ASN A 192 18.22 11.80 -16.02
C ASN A 192 18.94 10.84 -16.96
N THR A 193 18.94 9.55 -16.64
CA THR A 193 19.62 8.53 -17.44
C THR A 193 18.95 8.36 -18.81
N LEU A 194 17.61 8.35 -18.84
CA LEU A 194 16.87 8.22 -20.09
C LEU A 194 17.07 9.43 -21.01
N SER A 195 17.11 10.64 -20.44
CA SER A 195 17.42 11.87 -21.19
C SER A 195 18.81 11.80 -21.82
N GLN A 196 19.80 11.31 -21.08
CA GLN A 196 21.15 11.10 -21.63
C GLN A 196 21.16 10.06 -22.74
N ILE A 197 20.46 8.93 -22.53
CA ILE A 197 20.37 7.85 -23.54
C ILE A 197 19.74 8.38 -24.84
N TYR A 198 18.68 9.19 -24.76
CA TYR A 198 18.08 9.79 -25.96
C TYR A 198 19.00 10.81 -26.63
N SER A 199 19.78 11.57 -25.86
CA SER A 199 20.80 12.46 -26.41
C SER A 199 21.88 11.66 -27.16
N ASP A 200 22.37 10.57 -26.56
CA ASP A 200 23.36 9.67 -27.18
C ASP A 200 22.81 8.98 -28.43
N MET A 201 21.52 8.62 -28.41
CA MET A 201 20.82 8.05 -29.55
C MET A 201 20.73 9.05 -30.70
N LYS A 202 20.32 10.29 -30.41
CA LYS A 202 20.26 11.37 -31.40
C LYS A 202 21.64 11.65 -32.01
N ALA A 203 22.67 11.77 -31.17
CA ALA A 203 24.03 11.98 -31.63
C ALA A 203 24.50 10.82 -32.53
N SER A 204 24.20 9.58 -32.13
CA SER A 204 24.54 8.40 -32.94
C SER A 204 23.78 8.37 -34.27
N ILE A 205 22.51 8.78 -34.30
CA ILE A 205 21.74 8.86 -35.55
C ILE A 205 22.31 9.94 -36.48
N GLU A 206 22.64 11.12 -35.97
CA GLU A 206 23.22 12.19 -36.80
C GLU A 206 24.63 11.84 -37.32
N ASP A 207 25.45 11.17 -36.52
CA ASP A 207 26.76 10.65 -36.94
C ASP A 207 26.65 9.61 -38.06
N THR A 208 25.56 8.85 -38.08
CA THR A 208 25.36 7.72 -38.99
C THR A 208 24.56 8.06 -40.24
N LYS A 209 23.75 9.11 -40.19
CA LYS A 209 22.96 9.63 -41.31
C LYS A 209 23.76 9.83 -42.61
N PRO A 210 24.99 10.41 -42.62
CA PRO A 210 25.78 10.57 -43.84
C PRO A 210 26.15 9.25 -44.52
N GLN A 211 26.40 8.19 -43.73
CA GLN A 211 26.84 6.87 -44.19
C GLN A 211 25.72 6.11 -44.90
N VAL A 212 24.48 6.32 -44.47
CA VAL A 212 23.27 5.75 -45.12
C VAL A 212 22.96 6.49 -46.43
N THR A 213 23.08 7.81 -46.48
CA THR A 213 22.86 8.57 -47.73
C THR A 213 23.89 8.26 -48.82
N THR A 214 25.14 7.94 -48.46
CA THR A 214 26.19 7.59 -49.43
C THR A 214 26.07 6.18 -49.98
N SER A 215 25.47 5.24 -49.24
CA SER A 215 25.24 3.85 -49.70
C SER A 215 24.03 3.70 -50.63
N ILE A 216 23.09 4.66 -50.62
CA ILE A 216 21.88 4.66 -51.47
C ILE A 216 22.09 5.42 -52.80
N THR A 217 23.10 6.28 -52.90
CA THR A 217 23.37 7.05 -54.12
C THR A 217 24.29 6.24 -55.04
N PRO A 218 23.84 5.78 -56.23
CA PRO A 218 24.71 5.06 -57.14
C PRO A 218 25.85 5.98 -57.55
N SER A 219 27.09 5.50 -57.41
CA SER A 219 28.29 6.15 -57.90
C SER A 219 28.09 6.51 -59.39
N GLN A 220 27.96 7.80 -59.69
CA GLN A 220 27.97 8.31 -61.06
C GLN A 220 29.36 8.16 -61.67
#